data_AF-A0A8K0ILK7-F1
#
_entry.id   AF-A0A8K0ILK7-F1
#
_cell.length_a   1.000
_cell.length_b   1.000
_cell.length_c   1.000
_cell.angle_alpha   90.00
_cell.angle_beta   90.00
_cell.angle_gamma   90.00
#
_symmetry.space_group_name_H-M   'P 1'
#
loop_
_entity.id
_entity.type
_entity.pdbx_description
1 polymer ?
#
loop_
_entity_poly.entity_id
_entity_poly.type
_entity_poly.pdbx_seq_one_letter_code
_entity_poly.pdbx_strand_id
1 'polypeptide(L)'
;MGDGVKQILAKPIQLADQVTKLAGDAPTSRQECLELKAKTERLAALLRQAARGELYERPAHRIMLDTELVLEKALGLASKCRDHGLMRRVFTIIPPTAFVKMATQLDNSIADVSWLLRVSTAAADDDQLHGLPPIAQNEPILFLIWGHIATLYTGSLDARSDSAASLASLARDNLHYAKLIIQEDGVGHLLRLVREGRADGQENAARALGLLGRDPEGVDRMLHAGVCSALPKLLKDGGPMRAQAAAAWAVAELAANHPACQDLFAQNNVIRHLVGHLAFETVQEHSRYSIIPSSKATSIHSVVLATTANNQLANSYTPKPEDDSSSSSQFRKPNARSQIHSVIQSTIASAKSSKYATATANGAVPSWKPHLSSGFGTKGREAEDPATKAEMKAMAAKALWWLAKNNPAICKRITESRALLCFAVLLEKGSGDVRYHSAMALMEIARVAEHNPDLRRSAFKPTSPAAKAVVDQLLRIADKGVFNELLIPSITAVGCLSRTFRATETRIIGPLVRLMDEREAIVSREAVIALTKFACKENFLRVEHSKAIIEAGGAKHLVQLVYFGDLVQTEALILLCYIALNVPESEGLAEAGVPAVLAWASKQGSMVQDPRVDSLLPEAKGRMELYQSRGHA
;
A
#
# COMPACT_ATOMS: atom_id res chain seq x y z
N MET A 1 0.07 -28.24 19.78
CA MET A 1 -1.19 -28.30 19.00
C MET A 1 -1.57 -29.72 18.57
N GLY A 2 -0.75 -30.77 18.82
CA GLY A 2 -1.06 -32.14 18.34
C GLY A 2 -2.14 -32.97 19.07
N ASP A 3 -2.86 -32.42 20.05
CA ASP A 3 -3.91 -33.17 20.78
C ASP A 3 -5.25 -33.22 20.04
N GLY A 4 -5.57 -32.21 19.23
CA GLY A 4 -6.82 -32.16 18.48
C GLY A 4 -6.94 -33.25 17.43
N VAL A 5 -5.87 -33.50 16.66
CA VAL A 5 -5.85 -34.54 15.61
C VAL A 5 -6.00 -35.94 16.19
N LYS A 6 -5.37 -36.22 17.34
CA LYS A 6 -5.48 -37.52 18.03
C LYS A 6 -6.91 -37.78 18.52
N GLN A 7 -7.61 -36.75 18.99
CA GLN A 7 -9.03 -36.85 19.36
C GLN A 7 -9.93 -37.13 18.15
N ILE A 8 -9.66 -36.48 17.00
CA ILE A 8 -10.42 -36.67 15.77
C ILE A 8 -10.28 -38.09 15.19
N LEU A 9 -9.13 -38.75 15.40
CA LEU A 9 -8.87 -40.12 14.91
C LEU A 9 -9.49 -41.23 15.77
N ALA A 10 -9.81 -40.95 17.04
CA ALA A 10 -10.28 -41.97 17.98
C ALA A 10 -11.62 -42.59 17.57
N LYS A 11 -12.59 -41.77 17.16
CA LYS A 11 -13.93 -42.23 16.76
C LYS A 11 -13.90 -43.04 15.46
N PRO A 12 -13.23 -42.62 14.38
CA PRO A 12 -13.05 -43.45 13.17
C PRO A 12 -12.38 -44.81 13.45
N ILE A 13 -11.36 -44.86 14.31
CA ILE A 13 -10.70 -46.14 14.65
C ILE A 13 -11.67 -47.09 15.36
N GLN A 14 -12.43 -46.58 16.34
CA GLN A 14 -13.44 -47.37 17.05
C GLN A 14 -14.55 -47.89 16.13
N LEU A 15 -15.06 -47.05 15.23
CA LEU A 15 -16.08 -47.44 14.27
C LEU A 15 -15.55 -48.51 13.29
N ALA A 16 -14.32 -48.35 12.81
CA ALA A 16 -13.70 -49.35 11.93
C ALA A 16 -13.58 -50.72 12.61
N ASP A 17 -13.17 -50.76 13.89
CA ASP A 17 -13.10 -52.01 14.65
C ASP A 17 -14.47 -52.66 14.88
N GLN A 18 -15.51 -51.86 15.11
CA GLN A 18 -16.89 -52.34 15.23
C GLN A 18 -17.41 -52.93 13.91
N VAL A 19 -17.17 -52.24 12.79
CA VAL A 19 -17.56 -52.72 11.45
C VAL A 19 -16.84 -54.03 11.13
N THR A 20 -15.52 -54.12 11.35
CA THR A 20 -14.73 -55.34 11.12
C THR A 20 -15.27 -56.54 11.91
N LYS A 21 -15.64 -56.32 13.18
CA LYS A 21 -16.22 -57.37 14.03
C LYS A 21 -17.59 -57.82 13.51
N LEU A 22 -18.50 -56.87 13.25
CA LEU A 22 -19.87 -57.19 12.82
C LEU A 22 -19.93 -57.82 11.43
N ALA A 23 -19.07 -57.37 10.51
CA ALA A 23 -19.00 -57.93 9.17
C ALA A 23 -18.37 -59.34 9.14
N GLY A 24 -17.44 -59.63 10.07
CA GLY A 24 -16.87 -60.98 10.22
C GLY A 24 -17.83 -62.03 10.75
N ASP A 25 -18.77 -61.62 11.61
CA ASP A 25 -19.73 -62.49 12.29
C ASP A 25 -21.09 -62.58 11.56
N ALA A 26 -21.21 -62.03 10.34
CA ALA A 26 -22.47 -61.91 9.62
C ALA A 26 -22.97 -63.24 9.03
N PRO A 27 -24.20 -63.70 9.36
CA PRO A 27 -24.77 -64.95 8.83
C PRO A 27 -25.35 -64.84 7.41
N THR A 28 -25.66 -63.64 6.92
CA THR A 28 -26.23 -63.38 5.58
C THR A 28 -25.28 -62.54 4.72
N SER A 29 -25.34 -62.69 3.39
CA SER A 29 -24.45 -61.98 2.43
C SER A 29 -22.97 -62.09 2.79
N ARG A 30 -22.52 -63.35 3.03
CA ARG A 30 -21.20 -63.65 3.60
C ARG A 30 -20.04 -63.15 2.74
N GLN A 31 -20.15 -63.25 1.42
CA GLN A 31 -19.07 -62.85 0.52
C GLN A 31 -18.89 -61.33 0.53
N GLU A 32 -20.00 -60.59 0.46
CA GLU A 32 -20.01 -59.12 0.49
C GLU A 32 -19.57 -58.57 1.85
N CYS A 33 -19.95 -59.23 2.95
CA CYS A 33 -19.50 -58.86 4.29
C CYS A 33 -17.99 -59.13 4.51
N LEU A 34 -17.44 -60.21 3.93
CA LEU A 34 -16.00 -60.46 3.97
C LEU A 34 -15.20 -59.40 3.20
N GLU A 35 -15.71 -58.94 2.05
CA GLU A 35 -15.10 -57.83 1.32
C GLU A 35 -15.16 -56.52 2.11
N LEU A 36 -16.32 -56.21 2.71
CA LEU A 36 -16.50 -55.05 3.59
C LEU A 36 -15.52 -55.08 4.77
N LYS A 37 -15.36 -56.24 5.39
CA LYS A 37 -14.40 -56.47 6.48
C LYS A 37 -12.97 -56.18 6.02
N ALA A 38 -12.52 -56.77 4.90
CA ALA A 38 -11.16 -56.61 4.41
C ALA A 38 -10.81 -55.14 4.10
N LYS A 39 -11.71 -54.39 3.47
CA LYS A 39 -11.52 -52.95 3.21
C LYS A 39 -11.47 -52.15 4.51
N THR A 40 -12.35 -52.45 5.46
CA THR A 40 -12.39 -51.78 6.77
C THR A 40 -11.11 -52.06 7.58
N GLU A 41 -10.59 -53.28 7.56
CA GLU A 41 -9.32 -53.63 8.22
C GLU A 41 -8.14 -52.83 7.64
N ARG A 42 -8.09 -52.70 6.31
CA ARG A 42 -7.09 -51.86 5.63
C ARG A 42 -7.21 -50.38 6.05
N LEU A 43 -8.43 -49.84 6.08
CA LEU A 43 -8.68 -48.48 6.55
C LEU A 43 -8.27 -48.29 8.02
N ALA A 44 -8.60 -49.25 8.89
CA ALA A 44 -8.22 -49.22 10.31
C ALA A 44 -6.70 -49.24 10.51
N ALA A 45 -5.95 -49.96 9.67
CA ALA A 45 -4.49 -49.93 9.70
C ALA A 45 -3.93 -48.54 9.35
N LEU A 46 -4.46 -47.89 8.31
CA LEU A 46 -4.06 -46.53 7.92
C LEU A 46 -4.42 -45.49 8.98
N LEU A 47 -5.62 -45.58 9.58
CA LEU A 47 -6.03 -44.68 10.67
C LEU A 47 -5.12 -44.80 11.90
N ARG A 48 -4.68 -46.02 12.24
CA ARG A 48 -3.70 -46.23 13.32
C ARG A 48 -2.32 -45.70 12.98
N GLN A 49 -1.89 -45.80 11.71
CA GLN A 49 -0.66 -45.16 11.25
C GLN A 49 -0.76 -43.64 11.37
N ALA A 50 -1.91 -43.07 10.98
CA ALA A 50 -2.19 -41.64 11.05
C ALA A 50 -2.18 -41.12 12.50
N ALA A 51 -2.69 -41.90 13.45
CA ALA A 51 -2.68 -41.56 14.88
C ALA A 51 -1.28 -41.53 15.51
N ARG A 52 -0.27 -42.14 14.86
CA ARG A 52 1.12 -42.15 15.33
C ARG A 52 1.97 -41.05 14.70
N GLY A 53 1.52 -40.46 13.60
CA GLY A 53 2.24 -39.41 12.87
C GLY A 53 1.77 -37.99 13.22
N GLU A 54 2.54 -37.00 12.80
CA GLU A 54 2.08 -35.61 12.72
C GLU A 54 1.35 -35.42 11.39
N LEU A 55 0.05 -35.15 11.43
CA LEU A 55 -0.76 -34.96 10.23
C LEU A 55 -0.94 -33.49 9.93
N TYR A 56 -1.14 -33.18 8.65
CA TYR A 56 -1.62 -31.87 8.24
C TYR A 56 -3.07 -31.67 8.73
N GLU A 57 -3.24 -30.83 9.76
CA GLU A 57 -4.46 -30.78 10.59
C GLU A 57 -5.76 -30.51 9.81
N ARG A 58 -5.72 -29.62 8.80
CA ARG A 58 -6.93 -29.19 8.07
C ARG A 58 -7.50 -30.25 7.12
N PRO A 59 -6.73 -30.80 6.16
CA PRO A 59 -7.21 -31.95 5.40
C PRO A 59 -7.49 -33.15 6.29
N ALA A 60 -6.73 -33.36 7.37
CA ALA A 60 -7.02 -34.43 8.33
C ALA A 60 -8.43 -34.29 8.92
N HIS A 61 -8.84 -33.09 9.35
CA HIS A 61 -10.18 -32.88 9.90
C HIS A 61 -11.28 -33.18 8.88
N ARG A 62 -11.14 -32.73 7.63
CA ARG A 62 -12.13 -33.00 6.57
C ARG A 62 -12.21 -34.50 6.24
N ILE A 63 -11.06 -35.13 6.01
CA ILE A 63 -10.98 -36.56 5.66
C ILE A 63 -11.50 -37.43 6.80
N MET A 64 -11.21 -37.10 8.05
CA MET A 64 -11.67 -37.88 9.19
C MET A 64 -13.19 -37.78 9.38
N LEU A 65 -13.80 -36.61 9.18
CA LEU A 65 -15.27 -36.47 9.24
C LEU A 65 -15.97 -37.29 8.16
N ASP A 66 -15.47 -37.25 6.92
CA ASP A 66 -16.05 -38.04 5.83
C ASP A 66 -15.84 -39.55 6.06
N THR A 67 -14.66 -39.93 6.54
CA THR A 67 -14.35 -41.33 6.90
C THR A 67 -15.25 -41.83 8.03
N GLU A 68 -15.50 -41.00 9.04
CA GLU A 68 -16.44 -41.30 10.13
C GLU A 68 -17.85 -41.57 9.59
N LEU A 69 -18.36 -40.69 8.74
CA LEU A 69 -19.69 -40.83 8.13
C LEU A 69 -19.80 -42.10 7.26
N VAL A 70 -18.74 -42.45 6.51
CA VAL A 70 -18.69 -43.69 5.72
C VAL A 70 -18.71 -44.91 6.63
N LEU A 71 -17.93 -44.90 7.72
CA LEU A 71 -17.89 -46.00 8.69
C LEU A 71 -19.20 -46.16 9.45
N GLU A 72 -19.90 -45.08 9.80
CA GLU A 72 -21.24 -45.15 10.41
C GLU A 72 -22.26 -45.81 9.45
N LYS A 73 -22.19 -45.49 8.16
CA LYS A 73 -23.04 -46.15 7.14
C LYS A 73 -22.67 -47.61 6.95
N ALA A 74 -21.37 -47.94 6.95
CA ALA A 74 -20.89 -49.32 6.87
C ALA A 74 -21.34 -50.14 8.09
N LEU A 75 -21.32 -49.53 9.28
CA LEU A 75 -21.81 -50.15 10.52
C LEU A 75 -23.31 -50.42 10.45
N GLY A 76 -24.08 -49.46 9.94
CA GLY A 76 -25.52 -49.62 9.70
C GLY A 76 -25.86 -50.69 8.66
N LEU A 77 -24.96 -50.97 7.70
CA LEU A 77 -25.11 -52.05 6.73
C LEU A 77 -24.74 -53.41 7.34
N ALA A 78 -23.62 -53.48 8.07
CA ALA A 78 -23.16 -54.69 8.74
C ALA A 78 -24.13 -55.17 9.83
N SER A 79 -24.72 -54.26 10.60
CA SER A 79 -25.71 -54.60 11.64
C SER A 79 -26.98 -55.24 11.06
N LYS A 80 -27.46 -54.75 9.90
CA LYS A 80 -28.61 -55.32 9.18
C LYS A 80 -28.37 -56.75 8.70
N CYS A 81 -27.10 -57.15 8.51
CA CYS A 81 -26.75 -58.52 8.13
C CYS A 81 -26.78 -59.49 9.33
N ARG A 82 -26.86 -58.98 10.57
CA ARG A 82 -26.87 -59.77 11.81
C ARG A 82 -28.27 -59.86 12.45
N ASP A 83 -29.06 -58.80 12.38
CA ASP A 83 -30.35 -58.64 13.09
C ASP A 83 -31.53 -59.44 12.47
N HIS A 84 -31.39 -60.76 12.43
CA HIS A 84 -32.41 -61.64 11.88
C HIS A 84 -32.92 -62.67 12.89
N GLY A 85 -33.88 -62.24 13.73
CA GLY A 85 -34.97 -63.11 14.13
C GLY A 85 -35.85 -63.47 12.92
N LEU A 86 -36.52 -64.63 12.95
CA LEU A 86 -37.29 -65.23 11.85
C LEU A 86 -38.27 -64.24 11.15
N MET A 87 -38.88 -63.30 11.87
CA MET A 87 -39.85 -62.33 11.33
C MET A 87 -39.25 -61.13 10.57
N ARG A 88 -37.96 -60.78 10.77
CA ARG A 88 -37.30 -59.67 10.04
C ARG A 88 -36.62 -60.11 8.74
N ARG A 89 -36.38 -61.42 8.55
CA ARG A 89 -35.79 -61.98 7.31
C ARG A 89 -36.63 -61.71 6.07
N VAL A 90 -37.95 -61.56 6.23
CA VAL A 90 -38.90 -61.35 5.12
C VAL A 90 -38.93 -59.87 4.67
N PHE A 91 -38.53 -58.92 5.51
CA PHE A 91 -38.69 -57.47 5.25
C PHE A 91 -37.39 -56.70 5.00
N THR A 92 -36.22 -57.34 5.10
CA THR A 92 -34.92 -56.66 4.96
C THR A 92 -34.09 -57.27 3.83
N ILE A 93 -34.53 -57.05 2.58
CA ILE A 93 -33.73 -57.39 1.40
C ILE A 93 -32.72 -56.25 1.19
N ILE A 94 -31.45 -56.52 1.46
CA ILE A 94 -30.37 -55.57 1.15
C ILE A 94 -29.99 -55.81 -0.32
N PRO A 95 -30.15 -54.81 -1.21
CA PRO A 95 -29.79 -54.99 -2.61
C PRO A 95 -28.26 -55.12 -2.75
N PRO A 96 -27.74 -55.98 -3.64
CA PRO A 96 -26.30 -56.11 -3.89
C PRO A 96 -25.62 -54.77 -4.24
N THR A 97 -26.37 -53.86 -4.88
CA THR A 97 -25.91 -52.51 -5.21
C THR A 97 -25.55 -51.67 -3.99
N ALA A 98 -26.13 -51.95 -2.81
CA ALA A 98 -25.78 -51.27 -1.57
C ALA A 98 -24.39 -51.69 -1.06
N PHE A 99 -24.02 -52.96 -1.20
CA PHE A 99 -22.68 -53.45 -0.86
C PHE A 99 -21.62 -52.90 -1.82
N VAL A 100 -21.90 -52.91 -3.13
CA VAL A 100 -21.01 -52.31 -4.12
C VAL A 100 -20.77 -50.83 -3.82
N LYS A 101 -21.83 -50.06 -3.57
CA LYS A 101 -21.72 -48.64 -3.22
C LYS A 101 -20.92 -48.42 -1.93
N MET A 102 -21.10 -49.28 -0.92
CA MET A 102 -20.37 -49.19 0.34
C MET A 102 -18.89 -49.53 0.16
N ALA A 103 -18.59 -50.58 -0.60
CA ALA A 103 -17.23 -50.96 -0.95
C ALA A 103 -16.49 -49.82 -1.66
N THR A 104 -17.13 -49.16 -2.64
CA THR A 104 -16.57 -47.97 -3.30
C THR A 104 -16.36 -46.80 -2.33
N GLN A 105 -17.28 -46.56 -1.40
CA GLN A 105 -17.11 -45.50 -0.39
C GLN A 105 -15.94 -45.77 0.55
N LEU A 106 -15.74 -47.03 0.96
CA LEU A 106 -14.59 -47.41 1.78
C LEU A 106 -13.28 -47.32 0.99
N ASP A 107 -13.25 -47.71 -0.29
CA ASP A 107 -12.08 -47.51 -1.14
C ASP A 107 -11.72 -46.03 -1.26
N ASN A 108 -12.73 -45.16 -1.38
CA ASN A 108 -12.52 -43.72 -1.42
C ASN A 108 -11.88 -43.21 -0.12
N SER A 109 -12.42 -43.59 1.04
CA SER A 109 -11.82 -43.24 2.34
C SER A 109 -10.41 -43.81 2.51
N ILE A 110 -10.13 -45.03 2.04
CA ILE A 110 -8.78 -45.62 2.04
C ILE A 110 -7.82 -44.75 1.21
N ALA A 111 -8.24 -44.31 0.03
CA ALA A 111 -7.44 -43.44 -0.83
C ALA A 111 -7.19 -42.06 -0.19
N ASP A 112 -8.21 -41.46 0.43
CA ASP A 112 -8.11 -40.18 1.13
C ASP A 112 -7.13 -40.25 2.32
N VAL A 113 -7.26 -41.26 3.19
CA VAL A 113 -6.33 -41.42 4.34
C VAL A 113 -4.92 -41.76 3.87
N SER A 114 -4.77 -42.57 2.82
CA SER A 114 -3.46 -42.87 2.23
C SER A 114 -2.81 -41.61 1.66
N TRP A 115 -3.60 -40.76 1.01
CA TRP A 115 -3.13 -39.47 0.51
C TRP A 115 -2.71 -38.54 1.65
N LEU A 116 -3.51 -38.44 2.71
CA LEU A 116 -3.20 -37.63 3.89
C LEU A 116 -1.87 -38.03 4.55
N LEU A 117 -1.62 -39.33 4.67
CA LEU A 117 -0.37 -39.84 5.20
C LEU A 117 0.84 -39.45 4.34
N ARG A 118 0.70 -39.57 3.00
CA ARG A 118 1.76 -39.19 2.05
C ARG A 118 2.09 -37.69 2.12
N VAL A 119 1.07 -36.83 2.09
CA VAL A 119 1.27 -35.37 2.12
C VAL A 119 1.82 -34.88 3.48
N SER A 120 1.56 -35.63 4.55
CA SER A 120 2.06 -35.29 5.89
C SER A 120 3.52 -35.72 6.12
N THR A 121 4.06 -36.65 5.33
CA THR A 121 5.46 -37.08 5.41
C THR A 121 6.36 -36.22 4.52
N ALA A 122 7.35 -35.55 5.12
CA ALA A 122 8.24 -34.55 4.50
C ALA A 122 9.20 -35.05 3.38
N ALA A 123 8.93 -36.20 2.76
CA ALA A 123 9.83 -36.87 1.82
C ALA A 123 9.11 -37.47 0.59
N ALA A 124 7.89 -37.02 0.29
CA ALA A 124 7.28 -37.37 -0.98
C ALA A 124 7.96 -36.53 -2.07
N ASP A 125 8.86 -37.13 -2.84
CA ASP A 125 9.21 -36.62 -4.17
C ASP A 125 7.93 -36.27 -4.94
N ASP A 126 7.98 -35.27 -5.82
CA ASP A 126 6.84 -34.77 -6.61
C ASP A 126 6.06 -35.92 -7.31
N ASP A 127 6.77 -37.01 -7.63
CA ASP A 127 6.25 -38.25 -8.23
C ASP A 127 5.42 -39.15 -7.27
N GLN A 128 5.43 -38.92 -5.95
CA GLN A 128 4.66 -39.72 -4.98
C GLN A 128 3.30 -39.11 -4.63
N LEU A 129 3.04 -37.86 -5.01
CA LEU A 129 1.74 -37.20 -4.86
C LEU A 129 0.77 -37.52 -6.01
N HIS A 130 1.04 -38.57 -6.80
CA HIS A 130 0.12 -39.00 -7.85
C HIS A 130 -1.19 -39.55 -7.29
N GLY A 131 -2.29 -39.00 -7.81
CA GLY A 131 -3.69 -39.39 -7.56
C GLY A 131 -4.46 -38.32 -6.78
N LEU A 132 -5.45 -37.69 -7.45
CA LEU A 132 -6.39 -36.78 -6.80
C LEU A 132 -7.16 -37.54 -5.71
N PRO A 133 -7.10 -37.13 -4.44
CA PRO A 133 -7.86 -37.79 -3.38
C PRO A 133 -9.36 -37.65 -3.68
N PRO A 134 -10.15 -38.72 -3.52
CA PRO A 134 -11.60 -38.69 -3.72
C PRO A 134 -12.32 -37.49 -3.09
N ILE A 135 -11.89 -37.04 -1.92
CA ILE A 135 -12.46 -35.87 -1.24
C ILE A 135 -12.32 -34.56 -2.05
N ALA A 136 -11.30 -34.46 -2.90
CA ALA A 136 -11.06 -33.30 -3.76
C ALA A 136 -11.67 -33.48 -5.17
N GLN A 137 -12.40 -34.55 -5.48
CA GLN A 137 -12.97 -34.77 -6.82
C GLN A 137 -13.90 -33.65 -7.29
N ASN A 138 -14.68 -33.09 -6.37
CA ASN A 138 -15.60 -31.99 -6.68
C ASN A 138 -14.88 -30.64 -6.76
N GLU A 139 -13.71 -30.51 -6.10
CA GLU A 139 -12.92 -29.29 -6.05
C GLU A 139 -11.42 -29.61 -6.19
N PRO A 140 -10.96 -29.95 -7.41
CA PRO A 140 -9.60 -30.47 -7.63
C PRO A 140 -8.48 -29.52 -7.20
N ILE A 141 -8.77 -28.21 -7.18
CA ILE A 141 -7.82 -27.19 -6.75
C ILE A 141 -7.42 -27.34 -5.27
N LEU A 142 -8.29 -27.91 -4.44
CA LEU A 142 -8.05 -28.09 -3.02
C LEU A 142 -6.84 -29.00 -2.76
N PHE A 143 -6.65 -30.02 -3.61
CA PHE A 143 -5.48 -30.89 -3.59
C PHE A 143 -4.18 -30.09 -3.80
N LEU A 144 -4.15 -29.18 -4.77
CA LEU A 144 -2.96 -28.34 -5.03
C LEU A 144 -2.70 -27.36 -3.88
N ILE A 145 -3.75 -26.74 -3.35
CA ILE A 145 -3.65 -25.82 -2.20
C ILE A 145 -3.06 -26.57 -1.00
N TRP A 146 -3.56 -27.76 -0.68
CA TRP A 146 -3.04 -28.56 0.41
C TRP A 146 -1.59 -28.99 0.20
N GLY A 147 -1.23 -29.40 -1.02
CA GLY A 147 0.14 -29.74 -1.36
C GLY A 147 1.09 -28.57 -1.09
N HIS A 148 0.75 -27.38 -1.59
CA HIS A 148 1.58 -26.19 -1.36
C HIS A 148 1.64 -25.76 0.11
N ILE A 149 0.54 -25.85 0.87
CA ILE A 149 0.56 -25.52 2.30
C ILE A 149 1.40 -26.54 3.09
N ALA A 150 1.31 -27.82 2.74
CA ALA A 150 2.15 -28.86 3.35
C ALA A 150 3.64 -28.58 3.09
N THR A 151 4.01 -28.26 1.85
CA THR A 151 5.39 -27.86 1.49
C THR A 151 5.82 -26.58 2.22
N LEU A 152 4.92 -25.63 2.46
CA LEU A 152 5.21 -24.45 3.30
C LEU A 152 5.54 -24.82 4.76
N TYR A 153 4.94 -25.88 5.28
CA TYR A 153 5.15 -26.35 6.66
C TYR A 153 6.44 -27.17 6.80
N THR A 154 6.66 -28.16 5.92
CA THR A 154 7.71 -29.18 6.08
C THR A 154 8.89 -29.03 5.11
N GLY A 155 8.71 -28.35 3.98
CA GLY A 155 9.68 -28.30 2.89
C GLY A 155 10.97 -27.53 3.22
N SER A 156 11.95 -27.61 2.33
CA SER A 156 13.17 -26.78 2.38
C SER A 156 12.83 -25.31 2.15
N LEU A 157 13.73 -24.38 2.51
CA LEU A 157 13.48 -22.95 2.32
C LEU A 157 13.18 -22.56 0.87
N ASP A 158 13.78 -23.27 -0.09
CA ASP A 158 13.59 -23.02 -1.51
C ASP A 158 12.24 -23.59 -1.99
N ALA A 159 11.89 -24.82 -1.58
CA ALA A 159 10.58 -25.41 -1.86
C ALA A 159 9.41 -24.62 -1.23
N ARG A 160 9.64 -24.01 -0.05
CA ARG A 160 8.70 -23.09 0.59
C ARG A 160 8.52 -21.81 -0.25
N SER A 161 9.60 -21.29 -0.81
CA SER A 161 9.55 -20.11 -1.70
C SER A 161 8.71 -20.39 -2.93
N ASP A 162 8.96 -21.52 -3.60
CA ASP A 162 8.22 -21.93 -4.81
C ASP A 162 6.75 -22.18 -4.50
N SER A 163 6.46 -22.82 -3.36
CA SER A 163 5.08 -23.04 -2.91
C SER A 163 4.34 -21.74 -2.61
N ALA A 164 5.02 -20.75 -2.00
CA ALA A 164 4.44 -19.42 -1.79
C ALA A 164 4.14 -18.71 -3.12
N ALA A 165 5.02 -18.86 -4.12
CA ALA A 165 4.80 -18.31 -5.45
C ALA A 165 3.59 -18.95 -6.15
N SER A 166 3.46 -20.27 -6.07
CA SER A 166 2.32 -21.01 -6.62
C SER A 166 1.00 -20.58 -5.96
N LEU A 167 0.97 -20.48 -4.62
CA LEU A 167 -0.21 -19.98 -3.91
C LEU A 167 -0.54 -18.53 -4.28
N ALA A 168 0.47 -17.68 -4.47
CA ALA A 168 0.25 -16.33 -4.97
C ALA A 168 -0.38 -16.34 -6.37
N SER A 169 0.08 -17.20 -7.29
CA SER A 169 -0.54 -17.30 -8.62
C SER A 169 -2.00 -17.75 -8.51
N LEU A 170 -2.29 -18.80 -7.73
CA LEU A 170 -3.66 -19.27 -7.53
C LEU A 170 -4.59 -18.17 -6.98
N ALA A 171 -4.13 -17.44 -5.96
CA ALA A 171 -4.88 -16.34 -5.36
C ALA A 171 -5.07 -15.15 -6.32
N ARG A 172 -4.12 -14.91 -7.24
CA ARG A 172 -4.23 -13.87 -8.26
C ARG A 172 -5.28 -14.20 -9.31
N ASP A 173 -5.33 -15.46 -9.73
CA ASP A 173 -6.12 -15.88 -10.89
C ASP A 173 -7.60 -16.05 -10.51
N ASN A 174 -7.92 -16.42 -9.26
CA ASN A 174 -9.29 -16.57 -8.80
C ASN A 174 -9.48 -16.24 -7.30
N LEU A 175 -10.43 -15.35 -6.99
CA LEU A 175 -10.78 -14.99 -5.62
C LEU A 175 -11.30 -16.18 -4.80
N HIS A 176 -11.97 -17.14 -5.44
CA HIS A 176 -12.40 -18.38 -4.80
C HIS A 176 -11.21 -19.18 -4.26
N TYR A 177 -10.09 -19.22 -4.99
CA TYR A 177 -8.88 -19.92 -4.53
C TYR A 177 -8.23 -19.18 -3.36
N ALA A 178 -8.23 -17.84 -3.39
CA ALA A 178 -7.78 -17.05 -2.24
C ALA A 178 -8.58 -17.39 -0.98
N LYS A 179 -9.92 -17.48 -1.09
CA LYS A 179 -10.81 -17.90 -0.01
C LYS A 179 -10.46 -19.28 0.53
N LEU A 180 -10.26 -20.27 -0.35
CA LEU A 180 -9.85 -21.63 0.06
C LEU A 180 -8.51 -21.63 0.80
N ILE A 181 -7.49 -20.91 0.31
CA ILE A 181 -6.18 -20.84 0.96
C ILE A 181 -6.30 -20.29 2.39
N ILE A 182 -7.18 -19.31 2.61
CA ILE A 182 -7.45 -18.76 3.95
C ILE A 182 -8.20 -19.79 4.81
N GLN A 183 -9.18 -20.50 4.25
CA GLN A 183 -9.95 -21.53 4.96
C GLN A 183 -9.10 -22.73 5.39
N GLU A 184 -8.09 -23.07 4.60
CA GLU A 184 -7.17 -24.19 4.85
C GLU A 184 -5.93 -23.79 5.69
N ASP A 185 -5.99 -22.66 6.41
CA ASP A 185 -4.94 -22.12 7.28
C ASP A 185 -3.58 -21.87 6.59
N GLY A 186 -3.59 -21.54 5.30
CA GLY A 186 -2.37 -21.17 4.58
C GLY A 186 -1.70 -19.90 5.13
N VAL A 187 -2.49 -18.98 5.69
CA VAL A 187 -2.02 -17.67 6.17
C VAL A 187 -0.94 -17.79 7.25
N GLY A 188 -1.11 -18.70 8.22
CA GLY A 188 -0.14 -18.88 9.31
C GLY A 188 1.23 -19.33 8.81
N HIS A 189 1.25 -20.21 7.81
CA HIS A 189 2.46 -20.72 7.17
C HIS A 189 3.16 -19.66 6.33
N LEU A 190 2.39 -18.87 5.56
CA LEU A 190 2.91 -17.71 4.84
C LEU A 190 3.52 -16.67 5.79
N LEU A 191 2.89 -16.42 6.94
CA LEU A 191 3.41 -15.50 7.95
C LEU A 191 4.70 -15.99 8.60
N ARG A 192 4.86 -17.31 8.78
CA ARG A 192 6.13 -17.90 9.22
C ARG A 192 7.22 -17.66 8.17
N LEU A 193 6.91 -17.87 6.90
CA LEU A 193 7.85 -17.64 5.81
C LEU A 193 8.25 -16.16 5.67
N VAL A 194 7.34 -15.22 5.92
CA VAL A 194 7.66 -13.78 6.00
C VAL A 194 8.68 -13.46 7.10
N ARG A 195 8.69 -14.21 8.20
CA ARG A 195 9.57 -13.96 9.36
C ARG A 195 10.92 -14.66 9.24
N GLU A 196 10.94 -15.86 8.67
CA GLU A 196 12.09 -16.78 8.71
C GLU A 196 12.69 -17.06 7.33
N GLY A 197 11.99 -16.70 6.25
CA GLY A 197 12.39 -17.01 4.87
C GLY A 197 13.60 -16.22 4.39
N ARG A 198 14.18 -16.69 3.29
CA ARG A 198 15.15 -15.93 2.47
C ARG A 198 14.43 -14.82 1.68
N ALA A 199 15.19 -13.98 0.99
CA ALA A 199 14.65 -12.85 0.22
C ALA A 199 13.48 -13.25 -0.71
N ASP A 200 13.67 -14.29 -1.53
CA ASP A 200 12.65 -14.75 -2.49
C ASP A 200 11.41 -15.32 -1.77
N GLY A 201 11.62 -16.12 -0.73
CA GLY A 201 10.52 -16.67 0.08
C GLY A 201 9.73 -15.59 0.80
N GLN A 202 10.40 -14.56 1.34
CA GLN A 202 9.75 -13.41 1.97
C GLN A 202 8.96 -12.58 0.96
N GLU A 203 9.52 -12.34 -0.23
CA GLU A 203 8.85 -11.64 -1.33
C GLU A 203 7.57 -12.37 -1.76
N ASN A 204 7.68 -13.67 -2.06
CA ASN A 204 6.56 -14.49 -2.51
C ASN A 204 5.49 -14.62 -1.44
N ALA A 205 5.88 -14.83 -0.17
CA ALA A 205 4.93 -14.90 0.93
C ALA A 205 4.19 -13.56 1.16
N ALA A 206 4.90 -12.43 1.09
CA ALA A 206 4.28 -11.12 1.20
C ALA A 206 3.29 -10.85 0.05
N ARG A 207 3.65 -11.21 -1.19
CA ARG A 207 2.76 -11.13 -2.37
C ARG A 207 1.52 -12.00 -2.20
N ALA A 208 1.68 -13.26 -1.77
CA ALA A 208 0.56 -14.15 -1.48
C ALA A 208 -0.39 -13.51 -0.45
N LEU A 209 0.13 -13.02 0.68
CA LEU A 209 -0.68 -12.36 1.70
C LEU A 209 -1.43 -11.13 1.19
N GLY A 210 -0.81 -10.30 0.34
CA GLY A 210 -1.49 -9.14 -0.25
C GLY A 210 -2.65 -9.56 -1.17
N LEU A 211 -2.50 -10.63 -1.94
CA LEU A 211 -3.55 -11.17 -2.81
C LEU A 211 -4.69 -11.80 -2.03
N LEU A 212 -4.38 -12.54 -0.96
CA LEU A 212 -5.39 -13.10 -0.06
C LEU A 212 -6.24 -12.00 0.59
N GLY A 213 -5.67 -10.82 0.81
CA GLY A 213 -6.36 -9.63 1.34
C GLY A 213 -7.46 -9.05 0.44
N ARG A 214 -7.70 -9.62 -0.74
CA ARG A 214 -8.81 -9.25 -1.63
C ARG A 214 -10.14 -9.91 -1.25
N ASP A 215 -10.10 -11.02 -0.51
CA ASP A 215 -11.30 -11.72 -0.05
C ASP A 215 -11.86 -11.07 1.22
N PRO A 216 -13.03 -10.41 1.17
CA PRO A 216 -13.53 -9.68 2.32
C PRO A 216 -13.95 -10.54 3.51
N GLU A 217 -14.32 -11.79 3.26
CA GLU A 217 -14.70 -12.72 4.32
C GLU A 217 -13.47 -13.29 5.07
N GLY A 218 -12.35 -13.44 4.36
CA GLY A 218 -11.13 -14.03 4.88
C GLY A 218 -10.21 -13.07 5.65
N VAL A 219 -10.36 -11.75 5.46
CA VAL A 219 -9.44 -10.77 6.06
C VAL A 219 -9.49 -10.77 7.59
N ASP A 220 -10.65 -10.99 8.21
CA ASP A 220 -10.72 -11.09 9.67
C ASP A 220 -9.81 -12.22 10.18
N ARG A 221 -9.81 -13.39 9.52
CA ARG A 221 -8.91 -14.50 9.89
C ARG A 221 -7.44 -14.12 9.71
N MET A 222 -7.13 -13.37 8.65
CA MET A 222 -5.79 -12.85 8.40
C MET A 222 -5.33 -11.86 9.49
N LEU A 223 -6.23 -10.99 9.95
CA LEU A 223 -5.96 -10.06 11.04
C LEU A 223 -5.71 -10.80 12.36
N HIS A 224 -6.54 -11.79 12.69
CA HIS A 224 -6.34 -12.65 13.86
C HIS A 224 -5.02 -13.44 13.79
N ALA A 225 -4.61 -13.89 12.60
CA ALA A 225 -3.32 -14.55 12.39
C ALA A 225 -2.12 -13.59 12.57
N GLY A 226 -2.35 -12.28 12.62
CA GLY A 226 -1.32 -11.28 12.93
C GLY A 226 -0.61 -10.69 11.71
N VAL A 227 -1.25 -10.67 10.53
CA VAL A 227 -0.69 -10.06 9.30
C VAL A 227 -0.24 -8.61 9.53
N CYS A 228 -1.03 -7.81 10.25
CA CYS A 228 -0.70 -6.40 10.55
C CYS A 228 0.55 -6.20 11.42
N SER A 229 1.02 -7.25 12.12
CA SER A 229 2.26 -7.21 12.90
C SER A 229 3.46 -7.76 12.15
N ALA A 230 3.25 -8.67 11.19
CA ALA A 230 4.31 -9.35 10.47
C ALA A 230 4.85 -8.51 9.30
N LEU A 231 3.96 -7.93 8.47
CA LEU A 231 4.38 -7.13 7.32
C LEU A 231 5.22 -5.90 7.71
N PRO A 232 4.87 -5.13 8.77
CA PRO A 232 5.72 -4.01 9.20
C PRO A 232 7.10 -4.43 9.73
N LYS A 233 7.25 -5.65 10.25
CA LYS A 233 8.56 -6.18 10.66
C LYS A 233 9.45 -6.46 9.45
N LEU A 234 8.87 -6.97 8.36
CA LEU A 234 9.58 -7.16 7.09
C LEU A 234 10.03 -5.82 6.48
N LEU A 235 9.23 -4.75 6.67
CA LEU A 235 9.57 -3.39 6.24
C LEU A 235 10.69 -2.72 7.06
N LYS A 236 11.17 -3.33 8.15
CA LYS A 236 12.24 -2.77 8.97
C LYS A 236 13.55 -2.67 8.19
N ASP A 237 14.37 -1.67 8.52
CA ASP A 237 15.65 -1.44 7.86
C ASP A 237 16.60 -2.65 7.95
N GLY A 238 17.32 -2.90 6.86
CA GLY A 238 18.31 -3.99 6.74
C GLY A 238 17.81 -5.28 6.07
N GLY A 239 16.52 -5.39 5.75
CA GLY A 239 15.97 -6.49 4.94
C GLY A 239 16.18 -6.32 3.42
N PRO A 240 15.98 -7.40 2.63
CA PRO A 240 16.10 -7.37 1.17
C PRO A 240 15.04 -6.46 0.54
N MET A 241 15.46 -5.57 -0.36
CA MET A 241 14.59 -4.48 -0.84
C MET A 241 13.38 -4.99 -1.64
N ARG A 242 13.54 -6.09 -2.38
CA ARG A 242 12.43 -6.75 -3.09
C ARG A 242 11.33 -7.27 -2.14
N ALA A 243 11.72 -7.92 -1.05
CA ALA A 243 10.75 -8.39 -0.04
C ALA A 243 10.09 -7.21 0.68
N GLN A 244 10.82 -6.12 0.92
CA GLN A 244 10.26 -4.89 1.48
C GLN A 244 9.26 -4.24 0.52
N ALA A 245 9.53 -4.24 -0.79
CA ALA A 245 8.62 -3.72 -1.80
C ALA A 245 7.33 -4.56 -1.86
N ALA A 246 7.45 -5.88 -1.85
CA ALA A 246 6.31 -6.80 -1.77
C ALA A 246 5.49 -6.60 -0.48
N ALA A 247 6.15 -6.38 0.66
CA ALA A 247 5.47 -6.08 1.93
C ALA A 247 4.71 -4.75 1.88
N ALA A 248 5.29 -3.72 1.30
CA ALA A 248 4.62 -2.43 1.12
C ALA A 248 3.41 -2.56 0.17
N TRP A 249 3.56 -3.32 -0.93
CA TRP A 249 2.44 -3.64 -1.81
C TRP A 249 1.31 -4.37 -1.08
N ALA A 250 1.64 -5.39 -0.27
CA ALA A 250 0.65 -6.14 0.50
C ALA A 250 -0.09 -5.26 1.53
N VAL A 251 0.63 -4.34 2.20
CA VAL A 251 0.01 -3.33 3.08
C VAL A 251 -0.95 -2.43 2.29
N ALA A 252 -0.57 -2.03 1.07
CA ALA A 252 -1.42 -1.20 0.22
C ALA A 252 -2.71 -1.92 -0.18
N GLU A 253 -2.63 -3.18 -0.63
CA GLU A 253 -3.81 -3.97 -1.04
C GLU A 253 -4.75 -4.23 0.15
N LEU A 254 -4.21 -4.58 1.32
CA LEU A 254 -5.02 -4.77 2.53
C LEU A 254 -5.70 -3.48 2.97
N ALA A 255 -4.99 -2.34 2.95
CA ALA A 255 -5.59 -1.05 3.29
C ALA A 255 -6.60 -0.56 2.25
N ALA A 256 -6.43 -0.91 0.97
CA ALA A 256 -7.35 -0.56 -0.10
C ALA A 256 -8.68 -1.30 0.00
N ASN A 257 -8.63 -2.61 0.25
CA ASN A 257 -9.82 -3.46 0.33
C ASN A 257 -10.49 -3.39 1.71
N HIS A 258 -9.70 -3.19 2.78
CA HIS A 258 -10.16 -3.24 4.17
C HIS A 258 -9.65 -2.04 4.97
N PRO A 259 -10.36 -0.90 4.97
CA PRO A 259 -9.96 0.29 5.69
C PRO A 259 -9.74 0.08 7.20
N ALA A 260 -10.40 -0.90 7.82
CA ALA A 260 -10.19 -1.26 9.23
C ALA A 260 -8.74 -1.69 9.54
N CYS A 261 -8.00 -2.19 8.54
CA CYS A 261 -6.59 -2.57 8.69
C CYS A 261 -5.67 -1.35 8.88
N GLN A 262 -6.09 -0.16 8.44
CA GLN A 262 -5.25 1.04 8.44
C GLN A 262 -4.73 1.36 9.84
N ASP A 263 -5.62 1.39 10.84
CA ASP A 263 -5.26 1.70 12.22
C ASP A 263 -4.39 0.61 12.86
N LEU A 264 -4.68 -0.66 12.57
CA LEU A 264 -3.87 -1.79 13.03
C LEU A 264 -2.44 -1.72 12.48
N PHE A 265 -2.27 -1.39 11.20
CA PHE A 265 -0.95 -1.16 10.62
C PHE A 265 -0.27 0.08 11.21
N ALA A 266 -1.02 1.15 11.44
CA ALA A 266 -0.51 2.37 12.05
C ALA A 266 0.02 2.12 13.47
N GLN A 267 -0.66 1.29 14.27
CA GLN A 267 -0.21 0.87 15.61
C GLN A 267 1.12 0.09 15.54
N ASN A 268 1.34 -0.67 14.46
CA ASN A 268 2.57 -1.43 14.22
C ASN A 268 3.70 -0.63 13.53
N ASN A 269 3.68 0.70 13.65
CA ASN A 269 4.72 1.61 13.13
C ASN A 269 4.95 1.53 11.61
N VAL A 270 3.98 1.05 10.81
CA VAL A 270 4.16 0.90 9.35
C VAL A 270 4.55 2.23 8.69
N ILE A 271 3.93 3.33 9.11
CA ILE A 271 4.14 4.67 8.54
C ILE A 271 5.60 5.09 8.66
N ARG A 272 6.22 4.83 9.83
CA ARG A 272 7.62 5.18 10.08
C ARG A 272 8.56 4.44 9.13
N HIS A 273 8.31 3.15 8.90
CA HIS A 273 9.13 2.33 8.01
C HIS A 273 8.94 2.75 6.55
N LEU A 274 7.70 2.94 6.08
CA LEU A 274 7.40 3.38 4.72
C LEU A 274 8.02 4.74 4.40
N VAL A 275 7.93 5.71 5.32
CA VAL A 275 8.58 7.02 5.17
C VAL A 275 10.10 6.90 5.19
N GLY A 276 10.66 5.96 5.95
CA GLY A 276 12.10 5.65 5.92
C GLY A 276 12.58 5.21 4.53
N HIS A 277 11.84 4.31 3.89
CA HIS A 277 12.13 3.87 2.51
C HIS A 277 11.97 4.98 1.48
N LEU A 278 10.95 5.84 1.64
CA LEU A 278 10.81 7.01 0.77
C LEU A 278 11.96 7.99 0.96
N ALA A 279 12.42 8.23 2.19
CA ALA A 279 13.48 9.18 2.50
C ALA A 279 14.86 8.73 2.02
N PHE A 280 15.08 7.41 1.89
CA PHE A 280 16.34 6.84 1.44
C PHE A 280 16.72 7.37 0.04
N GLU A 281 17.88 8.03 -0.05
CA GLU A 281 18.42 8.70 -1.25
C GLU A 281 17.55 9.83 -1.85
N THR A 282 16.34 10.12 -1.33
CA THR A 282 15.51 11.24 -1.83
C THR A 282 15.82 12.54 -1.12
N VAL A 283 16.16 12.48 0.17
CA VAL A 283 16.57 13.63 0.96
C VAL A 283 18.00 13.38 1.43
N GLN A 284 18.97 14.03 0.78
CA GLN A 284 20.37 14.02 1.23
C GLN A 284 20.44 14.55 2.68
N GLU A 285 21.17 13.88 3.57
CA GLU A 285 21.39 14.36 4.95
C GLU A 285 22.13 15.71 5.04
N HIS A 286 22.58 16.27 3.90
CA HIS A 286 23.29 17.54 3.79
C HIS A 286 22.56 18.60 2.95
N SER A 287 21.33 18.36 2.50
CA SER A 287 20.58 19.40 1.79
C SER A 287 19.89 20.38 2.76
N ARG A 288 19.81 21.64 2.32
CA ARG A 288 19.27 22.87 2.96
C ARG A 288 17.90 22.79 3.65
N TYR A 289 17.32 21.60 3.79
CA TYR A 289 16.03 21.33 4.43
C TYR A 289 16.13 20.30 5.58
N SER A 290 17.31 20.14 6.20
CA SER A 290 17.39 19.36 7.44
C SER A 290 16.62 20.07 8.55
N ILE A 291 15.41 19.58 8.84
CA ILE A 291 14.75 19.89 10.11
C ILE A 291 15.60 19.22 11.19
N ILE A 292 16.37 20.03 11.91
CA ILE A 292 17.14 19.60 13.07
C ILE A 292 16.13 19.11 14.11
N PRO A 293 16.20 17.84 14.55
CA PRO A 293 15.40 17.37 15.67
C PRO A 293 15.74 18.21 16.91
N SER A 294 14.74 18.68 17.67
CA SER A 294 14.95 19.56 18.83
C SER A 294 15.87 18.96 19.91
N SER A 295 16.14 17.64 19.87
CA SER A 295 17.07 16.95 20.75
C SER A 295 18.56 17.15 20.43
N LYS A 296 18.92 17.76 19.29
CA LYS A 296 20.32 18.01 18.89
C LYS A 296 20.75 19.48 18.90
N ALA A 297 19.90 20.39 19.37
CA ALA A 297 20.16 21.83 19.39
C ALA A 297 21.03 22.32 20.56
N THR A 298 21.69 21.44 21.32
CA THR A 298 22.44 21.82 22.53
C THR A 298 23.96 21.76 22.37
N SER A 299 24.49 21.55 21.17
CA SER A 299 25.94 21.54 20.92
C SER A 299 26.41 22.80 20.20
N ILE A 300 27.38 23.50 20.80
CA ILE A 300 28.06 24.68 20.25
C ILE A 300 28.64 24.39 18.85
N HIS A 301 28.94 23.13 18.55
CA HIS A 301 29.53 22.69 17.28
C HIS A 301 28.57 22.79 16.07
N SER A 302 27.24 22.76 16.28
CA SER A 302 26.26 22.93 15.19
C SER A 302 26.03 24.38 14.78
N VAL A 303 26.28 25.34 15.69
CA VAL A 303 26.10 26.79 15.41
C VAL A 303 27.25 27.33 14.55
N VAL A 304 28.46 26.82 14.74
CA VAL A 304 29.66 27.21 13.97
C VAL A 304 29.58 26.71 12.52
N LEU A 305 29.09 25.49 12.29
CA LEU A 305 28.93 24.95 10.93
C LEU A 305 27.90 25.72 10.10
N ALA A 306 26.82 26.19 10.73
CA ALA A 306 25.80 27.02 10.08
C ALA A 306 26.32 28.43 9.69
N THR A 307 27.26 28.98 10.46
CA THR A 307 27.84 30.31 10.18
C THR A 307 28.92 30.26 9.11
N THR A 308 29.71 29.19 9.01
CA THR A 308 30.70 29.02 7.92
C THR A 308 30.10 28.76 6.55
N ALA A 309 28.92 28.12 6.47
CA ALA A 309 28.26 27.83 5.19
C ALA A 309 27.68 29.08 4.49
N ASN A 310 27.43 30.16 5.24
CA ASN A 310 26.85 31.40 4.71
C ASN A 310 27.88 32.34 4.04
N ASN A 311 29.18 32.08 4.20
CA ASN A 311 30.24 32.96 3.69
C ASN A 311 30.91 32.48 2.38
N GLN A 312 30.42 31.40 1.76
CA GLN A 312 31.01 30.87 0.51
C GLN A 312 30.16 31.09 -0.76
N LEU A 313 29.16 31.99 -0.72
CA LEU A 313 28.39 32.37 -1.90
C LEU A 313 28.23 33.90 -1.97
N ALA A 314 29.35 34.60 -2.13
CA ALA A 314 29.36 35.94 -2.71
C ALA A 314 30.65 36.16 -3.51
N ASN A 315 30.46 36.39 -4.81
CA ASN A 315 31.36 36.95 -5.81
C ASN A 315 32.52 36.11 -6.38
N SER A 316 32.39 35.76 -7.68
CA SER A 316 33.26 36.35 -8.71
C SER A 316 32.65 36.21 -10.12
N TYR A 317 32.08 37.30 -10.64
CA TYR A 317 32.08 37.59 -12.07
C TYR A 317 33.22 38.59 -12.32
N THR A 318 34.11 38.27 -13.25
CA THR A 318 35.18 39.18 -13.73
C THR A 318 34.72 39.89 -15.00
N PRO A 319 35.09 41.17 -15.15
CA PRO A 319 35.72 41.59 -16.40
C PRO A 319 37.03 42.36 -16.17
N LYS A 320 37.95 42.18 -17.12
CA LYS A 320 39.24 42.91 -17.25
C LYS A 320 39.00 44.43 -17.41
N PRO A 321 40.01 45.26 -17.10
CA PRO A 321 40.77 45.85 -18.21
C PRO A 321 42.28 46.03 -17.94
N GLU A 322 43.02 46.21 -19.04
CA GLU A 322 44.41 46.68 -19.13
C GLU A 322 44.49 48.20 -18.87
N ASP A 323 45.53 48.67 -18.18
CA ASP A 323 46.49 49.68 -18.68
C ASP A 323 47.31 50.36 -17.56
N ASP A 324 48.45 50.84 -18.00
CA ASP A 324 49.68 51.15 -17.30
C ASP A 324 49.75 52.46 -16.49
N SER A 325 50.57 52.39 -15.44
CA SER A 325 51.59 53.38 -15.01
C SER A 325 51.25 54.64 -14.19
N SER A 326 52.13 54.83 -13.20
CA SER A 326 52.71 56.09 -12.67
C SER A 326 52.15 56.74 -11.38
N SER A 327 52.92 56.51 -10.30
CA SER A 327 53.52 57.44 -9.32
C SER A 327 52.74 58.51 -8.53
N SER A 328 52.87 58.34 -7.20
CA SER A 328 53.27 59.33 -6.17
C SER A 328 52.23 60.07 -5.30
N SER A 329 52.29 59.72 -4.01
CA SER A 329 52.24 60.54 -2.78
C SER A 329 51.14 61.59 -2.57
N GLN A 330 50.34 61.43 -1.50
CA GLN A 330 50.61 62.04 -0.19
C GLN A 330 49.57 61.65 0.87
N PHE A 331 50.07 61.53 2.10
CA PHE A 331 49.40 61.11 3.33
C PHE A 331 48.35 62.11 3.86
N ARG A 332 47.22 61.59 4.36
CA ARG A 332 46.61 61.96 5.66
C ARG A 332 45.89 60.73 6.27
N LYS A 333 46.31 60.34 7.48
CA LYS A 333 45.74 59.31 8.40
C LYS A 333 44.48 59.87 9.13
N PRO A 334 43.73 59.12 10.01
CA PRO A 334 43.98 57.77 10.57
C PRO A 334 42.77 56.80 10.71
N ASN A 335 43.15 55.52 10.89
CA ASN A 335 42.56 54.47 11.75
C ASN A 335 41.16 53.89 11.45
N ALA A 336 40.93 52.58 11.47
CA ALA A 336 41.79 51.41 11.66
C ALA A 336 41.02 50.17 11.15
N ARG A 337 41.61 49.42 10.22
CA ARG A 337 41.17 48.05 9.90
C ARG A 337 42.31 47.23 9.27
N SER A 338 42.47 46.03 9.84
CA SER A 338 43.10 44.81 9.33
C SER A 338 44.56 44.83 8.83
N GLN A 339 45.34 43.87 9.33
CA GLN A 339 45.88 42.70 8.59
C GLN A 339 46.79 41.92 9.56
N ILE A 340 46.47 40.68 9.94
CA ILE A 340 46.83 39.40 9.29
C ILE A 340 48.30 39.36 8.82
N HIS A 341 49.18 38.70 9.59
CA HIS A 341 50.13 37.64 9.16
C HIS A 341 51.35 37.52 10.09
N SER A 342 51.40 36.43 10.85
CA SER A 342 52.55 35.53 11.09
C SER A 342 52.00 34.51 12.10
N VAL A 343 52.09 33.20 11.90
CA VAL A 343 53.31 32.42 12.14
C VAL A 343 53.18 31.11 11.37
N ILE A 344 53.98 30.94 10.32
CA ILE A 344 54.54 29.63 9.94
C ILE A 344 56.04 29.84 9.93
N GLN A 345 56.71 29.55 11.06
CA GLN A 345 58.10 29.08 11.13
C GLN A 345 58.55 28.92 12.59
N SER A 346 59.43 27.96 12.81
CA SER A 346 59.92 27.40 14.08
C SER A 346 58.94 26.39 14.70
N THR A 347 59.16 25.08 14.57
CA THR A 347 60.21 24.40 15.34
C THR A 347 60.68 23.14 14.60
N ILE A 348 61.84 23.23 13.94
CA ILE A 348 62.71 22.08 13.67
C ILE A 348 63.70 22.04 14.84
N ALA A 349 63.62 21.00 15.67
CA ALA A 349 64.66 20.43 16.55
C ALA A 349 63.89 19.63 17.61
N SER A 350 63.84 18.30 17.58
CA SER A 350 65.01 17.49 17.89
C SER A 350 64.91 16.13 17.19
N ALA A 351 66.04 15.73 16.63
CA ALA A 351 66.20 14.52 15.85
C ALA A 351 67.06 13.51 16.62
N LYS A 352 66.84 12.22 16.31
CA LYS A 352 67.76 11.07 16.46
C LYS A 352 67.80 10.47 17.88
N SER A 353 67.87 9.15 18.08
CA SER A 353 68.47 8.04 17.33
C SER A 353 67.73 6.73 17.71
N SER A 354 67.90 5.51 17.19
CA SER A 354 68.91 4.79 16.39
C SER A 354 68.25 3.46 15.94
N LYS A 355 68.28 3.06 14.65
CA LYS A 355 69.24 2.13 13.98
C LYS A 355 68.86 0.63 13.96
N TYR A 356 68.69 0.13 12.72
CA TYR A 356 68.94 -1.21 12.11
C TYR A 356 68.21 -2.46 12.70
N ALA A 357 67.65 -3.40 11.93
CA ALA A 357 68.06 -3.93 10.63
C ALA A 357 66.92 -4.49 9.74
N THR A 358 67.24 -4.48 8.44
CA THR A 358 66.72 -5.09 7.20
C THR A 358 65.94 -6.43 7.23
N ALA A 359 64.82 -6.52 6.47
CA ALA A 359 64.72 -7.27 5.19
C ALA A 359 63.27 -7.30 4.61
N THR A 360 63.11 -6.82 3.37
CA THR A 360 62.26 -7.25 2.22
C THR A 360 61.05 -8.19 2.47
N ALA A 361 59.83 -8.05 1.92
CA ALA A 361 59.34 -7.33 0.74
C ALA A 361 57.79 -7.22 0.74
N ASN A 362 57.29 -6.14 0.13
CA ASN A 362 56.04 -5.93 -0.63
C ASN A 362 54.69 -6.50 -0.15
N GLY A 363 53.82 -5.60 0.30
CA GLY A 363 52.36 -5.77 0.31
C GLY A 363 51.68 -4.56 0.93
N ALA A 364 51.15 -3.65 0.11
CA ALA A 364 50.60 -2.37 0.52
C ALA A 364 49.38 -2.51 1.46
N VAL A 365 49.46 -1.90 2.64
CA VAL A 365 48.36 -1.73 3.60
C VAL A 365 48.16 -0.22 3.83
N PRO A 366 46.97 0.35 3.57
CA PRO A 366 46.63 1.65 4.13
C PRO A 366 45.85 1.48 5.44
N SER A 367 46.54 1.85 6.52
CA SER A 367 46.08 2.59 7.71
C SER A 367 44.60 2.51 8.08
N TRP A 368 44.31 1.76 9.14
CA TRP A 368 43.10 1.89 9.94
C TRP A 368 43.06 3.27 10.62
N LYS A 369 41.94 3.98 10.49
CA LYS A 369 41.52 5.06 11.40
C LYS A 369 40.24 4.60 12.12
N PRO A 370 40.13 4.74 13.45
CA PRO A 370 38.96 4.27 14.18
C PRO A 370 37.79 5.23 13.97
N HIS A 371 36.86 4.88 13.08
CA HIS A 371 35.53 5.49 13.05
C HIS A 371 34.60 4.69 13.95
N LEU A 372 34.45 5.15 15.19
CA LEU A 372 33.29 4.84 16.03
C LEU A 372 32.07 5.58 15.44
N SER A 373 31.32 4.93 14.57
CA SER A 373 29.93 5.29 14.29
C SER A 373 29.15 4.07 13.85
N SER A 374 28.06 3.82 14.56
CA SER A 374 27.05 2.79 14.32
C SER A 374 26.62 2.73 12.84
N GLY A 375 27.05 1.69 12.12
CA GLY A 375 26.75 1.52 10.71
C GLY A 375 26.69 0.05 10.31
N PHE A 376 25.60 -0.64 10.66
CA PHE A 376 25.25 -1.94 10.11
C PHE A 376 23.92 -1.77 9.37
N GLY A 377 23.94 -1.63 8.03
CA GLY A 377 22.72 -1.65 7.20
C GLY A 377 22.71 -0.85 5.89
N THR A 378 23.61 0.11 5.66
CA THR A 378 23.53 1.00 4.48
C THR A 378 24.23 0.46 3.24
N LYS A 379 25.35 -0.27 3.40
CA LYS A 379 26.15 -0.78 2.27
C LYS A 379 25.41 -1.70 1.29
N GLY A 380 24.46 -2.50 1.78
CA GLY A 380 23.65 -3.38 0.92
C GLY A 380 22.63 -2.62 0.09
N ARG A 381 21.99 -1.59 0.68
CA ARG A 381 20.96 -0.78 0.00
C ARG A 381 21.52 0.13 -1.07
N GLU A 382 22.73 0.65 -0.87
CA GLU A 382 23.40 1.50 -1.86
C GLU A 382 23.74 0.72 -3.14
N ALA A 383 24.02 -0.58 -3.02
CA ALA A 383 24.38 -1.48 -4.11
C ALA A 383 23.19 -2.08 -4.90
N GLU A 384 21.95 -1.90 -4.43
CA GLU A 384 20.73 -2.37 -5.13
C GLU A 384 20.55 -1.69 -6.49
N ASP A 385 19.93 -2.38 -7.44
CA ASP A 385 19.70 -1.84 -8.76
C ASP A 385 18.67 -0.67 -8.72
N PRO A 386 18.78 0.33 -9.62
CA PRO A 386 17.88 1.47 -9.63
C PRO A 386 16.39 1.12 -9.81
N ALA A 387 16.07 0.00 -10.45
CA ALA A 387 14.68 -0.41 -10.69
C ALA A 387 14.05 -0.94 -9.40
N THR A 388 14.74 -1.79 -8.64
CA THR A 388 14.30 -2.27 -7.32
C THR A 388 14.13 -1.11 -6.33
N LYS A 389 15.05 -0.12 -6.36
CA LYS A 389 14.92 1.11 -5.56
C LYS A 389 13.68 1.92 -5.94
N ALA A 390 13.38 2.04 -7.24
CA ALA A 390 12.18 2.71 -7.72
C ALA A 390 10.91 1.94 -7.34
N GLU A 391 10.90 0.62 -7.46
CA GLU A 391 9.78 -0.25 -7.07
C GLU A 391 9.48 -0.11 -5.57
N MET A 392 10.50 -0.19 -4.70
CA MET A 392 10.32 0.02 -3.26
C MET A 392 9.70 1.40 -2.96
N LYS A 393 10.15 2.46 -3.63
CA LYS A 393 9.58 3.81 -3.46
C LYS A 393 8.14 3.89 -3.97
N ALA A 394 7.85 3.27 -5.12
CA ALA A 394 6.51 3.23 -5.69
C ALA A 394 5.54 2.51 -4.74
N MET A 395 5.92 1.34 -4.22
CA MET A 395 5.10 0.56 -3.30
C MET A 395 4.96 1.23 -1.93
N ALA A 396 6.01 1.90 -1.43
CA ALA A 396 5.92 2.69 -0.22
C ALA A 396 4.94 3.87 -0.36
N ALA A 397 4.98 4.58 -1.49
CA ALA A 397 4.04 5.65 -1.80
C ALA A 397 2.61 5.11 -1.94
N LYS A 398 2.41 3.98 -2.63
CA LYS A 398 1.11 3.31 -2.78
C LYS A 398 0.52 2.91 -1.43
N ALA A 399 1.34 2.34 -0.54
CA ALA A 399 0.92 1.98 0.80
C ALA A 399 0.49 3.21 1.63
N LEU A 400 1.30 4.28 1.61
CA LEU A 400 0.96 5.52 2.32
C LEU A 400 -0.31 6.18 1.76
N TRP A 401 -0.53 6.11 0.45
CA TRP A 401 -1.75 6.57 -0.19
C TRP A 401 -2.99 5.86 0.39
N TRP A 402 -3.03 4.53 0.35
CA TRP A 402 -4.19 3.77 0.84
C TRP A 402 -4.35 3.81 2.34
N LEU A 403 -3.26 3.95 3.10
CA LEU A 403 -3.32 4.17 4.55
C LEU A 403 -3.87 5.57 4.90
N ALA A 404 -3.60 6.59 4.09
CA ALA A 404 -4.06 7.96 4.33
C ALA A 404 -5.53 8.17 3.96
N LYS A 405 -6.05 7.40 2.99
CA LYS A 405 -7.41 7.57 2.46
C LYS A 405 -8.45 7.52 3.58
N ASN A 406 -9.20 8.63 3.72
CA ASN A 406 -10.24 8.82 4.74
C ASN A 406 -9.79 8.65 6.21
N ASN A 407 -8.49 8.74 6.53
CA ASN A 407 -7.97 8.55 7.88
C ASN A 407 -7.17 9.77 8.40
N PRO A 408 -7.78 10.68 9.18
CA PRO A 408 -7.12 11.91 9.63
C PRO A 408 -5.96 11.66 10.60
N ALA A 409 -6.02 10.62 11.43
CA ALA A 409 -4.95 10.30 12.37
C ALA A 409 -3.68 9.83 11.63
N ILE A 410 -3.84 9.02 10.59
CA ILE A 410 -2.73 8.58 9.74
C ILE A 410 -2.19 9.74 8.90
N CYS A 411 -3.05 10.53 8.27
CA CYS A 411 -2.61 11.73 7.53
C CYS A 411 -1.77 12.65 8.42
N LYS A 412 -2.20 12.88 9.68
CA LYS A 412 -1.43 13.67 10.65
C LYS A 412 -0.03 13.08 10.85
N ARG A 413 0.08 11.78 11.13
CA ARG A 413 1.37 11.09 11.31
C ARG A 413 2.27 11.14 10.07
N ILE A 414 1.70 11.06 8.87
CA ILE A 414 2.43 11.19 7.61
C ILE A 414 2.97 12.61 7.47
N THR A 415 2.12 13.63 7.69
CA THR A 415 2.48 15.04 7.49
C THR A 415 3.43 15.61 8.54
N GLU A 416 3.44 15.06 9.75
CA GLU A 416 4.40 15.38 10.82
C GLU A 416 5.78 14.75 10.59
N SER A 417 5.90 13.85 9.61
CA SER A 417 7.15 13.21 9.22
C SER A 417 7.82 13.92 8.03
N ARG A 418 8.92 13.34 7.50
CA ARG A 418 9.59 13.84 6.28
C ARG A 418 8.83 13.50 4.98
N ALA A 419 7.67 12.85 5.05
CA ALA A 419 6.94 12.36 3.88
C ALA A 419 6.59 13.45 2.86
N LEU A 420 6.12 14.62 3.29
CA LEU A 420 5.75 15.71 2.37
C LEU A 420 6.95 16.18 1.53
N LEU A 421 8.13 16.30 2.15
CA LEU A 421 9.36 16.64 1.43
C LEU A 421 9.75 15.52 0.45
N CYS A 422 9.64 14.26 0.86
CA CYS A 422 9.90 13.12 -0.01
C CYS A 422 8.96 13.12 -1.22
N PHE A 423 7.65 13.30 -1.02
CA PHE A 423 6.68 13.36 -2.11
C PHE A 423 6.95 14.52 -3.07
N ALA A 424 7.35 15.70 -2.58
CA ALA A 424 7.72 16.81 -3.44
C ALA A 424 8.93 16.48 -4.33
N VAL A 425 9.98 15.88 -3.77
CA VAL A 425 11.16 15.45 -4.55
C VAL A 425 10.79 14.34 -5.55
N LEU A 426 9.98 13.37 -5.12
CA LEU A 426 9.56 12.26 -5.96
C LEU A 426 8.63 12.71 -7.09
N LEU A 427 7.77 13.70 -6.88
CA LEU A 427 6.96 14.29 -7.96
C LEU A 427 7.81 14.96 -9.04
N GLU A 428 8.96 15.54 -8.64
CA GLU A 428 9.88 16.19 -9.56
C GLU A 428 10.78 15.20 -10.31
N LYS A 429 11.36 14.23 -9.59
CA LYS A 429 12.46 13.38 -10.08
C LYS A 429 12.13 11.89 -10.19
N GLY A 430 11.00 11.44 -9.66
CA GLY A 430 10.61 10.03 -9.68
C GLY A 430 10.31 9.54 -11.10
N SER A 431 10.25 8.22 -11.27
CA SER A 431 9.84 7.57 -12.52
C SER A 431 8.43 7.00 -12.41
N GLY A 432 7.67 7.01 -13.51
CA GLY A 432 6.37 6.34 -13.67
C GLY A 432 5.49 6.31 -12.40
N ASP A 433 5.24 5.10 -11.91
CA ASP A 433 4.44 4.77 -10.72
C ASP A 433 4.85 5.54 -9.46
N VAL A 434 6.14 5.86 -9.28
CA VAL A 434 6.61 6.61 -8.10
C VAL A 434 5.98 8.00 -8.07
N ARG A 435 5.91 8.67 -9.23
CA ARG A 435 5.27 9.99 -9.35
C ARG A 435 3.76 9.86 -9.16
N TYR A 436 3.14 8.88 -9.82
CA TYR A 436 1.71 8.67 -9.76
C TYR A 436 1.23 8.38 -8.32
N HIS A 437 1.82 7.39 -7.65
CA HIS A 437 1.45 7.06 -6.27
C HIS A 437 1.76 8.20 -5.29
N SER A 438 2.81 9.00 -5.52
CA SER A 438 3.09 10.19 -4.71
C SER A 438 2.01 11.27 -4.91
N ALA A 439 1.55 11.50 -6.14
CA ALA A 439 0.47 12.43 -6.43
C ALA A 439 -0.85 11.97 -5.80
N MET A 440 -1.16 10.68 -5.89
CA MET A 440 -2.36 10.09 -5.27
C MET A 440 -2.31 10.19 -3.74
N ALA A 441 -1.17 9.92 -3.11
CA ALA A 441 -0.99 10.09 -1.67
C ALA A 441 -1.25 11.54 -1.23
N LEU A 442 -0.68 12.51 -1.95
CA LEU A 442 -0.88 13.94 -1.66
C LEU A 442 -2.32 14.38 -1.87
N MET A 443 -2.98 13.90 -2.92
CA MET A 443 -4.40 14.16 -3.17
C MET A 443 -5.29 13.65 -2.04
N GLU A 444 -5.08 12.42 -1.56
CA GLU A 444 -5.88 11.90 -0.44
C GLU A 444 -5.61 12.63 0.87
N ILE A 445 -4.35 12.97 1.17
CA ILE A 445 -4.01 13.80 2.33
C ILE A 445 -4.70 15.17 2.24
N ALA A 446 -4.74 15.77 1.05
CA ALA A 446 -5.43 17.04 0.81
C ALA A 446 -6.96 16.90 0.97
N ARG A 447 -7.58 15.81 0.46
CA ARG A 447 -9.02 15.52 0.64
C ARG A 447 -9.41 15.38 2.11
N VAL A 448 -8.58 14.70 2.90
CA VAL A 448 -8.81 14.59 4.35
C VAL A 448 -8.62 15.95 5.03
N ALA A 449 -7.60 16.72 4.63
CA ALA A 449 -7.38 18.07 5.15
C ALA A 449 -8.48 19.07 4.78
N GLU A 450 -9.17 18.88 3.65
CA GLU A 450 -10.32 19.70 3.27
C GLU A 450 -11.39 19.67 4.36
N HIS A 451 -11.73 18.49 4.87
CA HIS A 451 -12.81 18.30 5.85
C HIS A 451 -12.30 18.32 7.31
N ASN A 452 -10.98 18.29 7.53
CA ASN A 452 -10.38 18.29 8.86
C ASN A 452 -9.57 19.60 9.10
N PRO A 453 -10.13 20.59 9.82
CA PRO A 453 -9.48 21.88 10.01
C PRO A 453 -8.16 21.80 10.79
N ASP A 454 -8.00 20.82 11.69
CA ASP A 454 -6.77 20.65 12.49
C ASP A 454 -5.64 20.08 11.66
N LEU A 455 -5.92 19.07 10.83
CA LEU A 455 -4.97 18.55 9.85
C LEU A 455 -4.57 19.63 8.86
N ARG A 456 -5.55 20.39 8.35
CA ARG A 456 -5.31 21.52 7.44
C ARG A 456 -4.32 22.54 8.02
N ARG A 457 -4.53 22.95 9.28
CA ARG A 457 -3.69 23.92 9.98
C ARG A 457 -2.32 23.36 10.36
N SER A 458 -2.18 22.05 10.51
CA SER A 458 -0.92 21.41 10.92
C SER A 458 -0.05 21.00 9.73
N ALA A 459 -0.63 20.32 8.74
CA ALA A 459 0.06 19.72 7.60
C ALA A 459 0.51 20.73 6.54
N PHE A 460 -0.37 21.65 6.14
CA PHE A 460 -0.14 22.58 5.03
C PHE A 460 0.05 24.02 5.51
N LYS A 461 0.86 24.20 6.56
CA LYS A 461 1.22 25.54 7.04
C LYS A 461 1.97 26.29 5.92
N PRO A 462 1.57 27.52 5.56
CA PRO A 462 2.30 28.31 4.57
C PRO A 462 3.77 28.60 4.94
N THR A 463 4.11 28.51 6.23
CA THR A 463 5.48 28.66 6.74
C THR A 463 6.32 27.38 6.62
N SER A 464 5.71 26.24 6.30
CA SER A 464 6.41 24.96 6.17
C SER A 464 7.10 24.86 4.80
N PRO A 465 8.43 24.72 4.74
CA PRO A 465 9.14 24.54 3.47
C PRO A 465 8.67 23.30 2.71
N ALA A 466 8.34 22.22 3.43
CA ALA A 466 7.85 20.98 2.83
C ALA A 466 6.46 21.16 2.19
N ALA A 467 5.55 21.85 2.88
CA ALA A 467 4.22 22.14 2.32
C ALA A 467 4.31 23.05 1.09
N LYS A 468 5.17 24.08 1.15
CA LYS A 468 5.43 24.96 0.01
C LYS A 468 5.99 24.18 -1.19
N ALA A 469 6.98 23.32 -0.95
CA ALA A 469 7.54 22.48 -2.01
C ALA A 469 6.49 21.58 -2.67
N VAL A 470 5.60 20.96 -1.88
CA VAL A 470 4.48 20.18 -2.42
C VAL A 470 3.58 21.03 -3.31
N VAL A 471 3.11 22.18 -2.80
CA VAL A 471 2.23 23.09 -3.57
C VAL A 471 2.93 23.55 -4.85
N ASP A 472 4.21 23.90 -4.79
CA ASP A 472 5.00 24.28 -5.96
C ASP A 472 5.04 23.19 -7.03
N GLN A 473 5.17 21.91 -6.65
CA GLN A 473 5.14 20.79 -7.60
C GLN A 473 3.75 20.58 -8.19
N LEU A 474 2.70 20.59 -7.37
CA LEU A 474 1.32 20.40 -7.84
C LEU A 474 0.93 21.51 -8.81
N LEU A 475 1.26 22.77 -8.50
CA LEU A 475 1.03 23.91 -9.39
C LEU A 475 1.85 23.81 -10.67
N ARG A 476 3.10 23.36 -10.61
CA ARG A 476 3.91 23.13 -11.81
C ARG A 476 3.30 22.08 -12.74
N ILE A 477 2.70 21.03 -12.19
CA ILE A 477 2.00 20.01 -12.98
C ILE A 477 0.72 20.60 -13.60
N ALA A 478 -0.09 21.31 -12.81
CA ALA A 478 -1.30 21.98 -13.28
C ALA A 478 -0.99 23.02 -14.38
N ASP A 479 0.08 23.79 -14.21
CA ASP A 479 0.50 24.84 -15.15
C ASP A 479 0.97 24.28 -16.49
N LYS A 480 1.68 23.15 -16.48
CA LYS A 480 2.05 22.45 -17.72
C LYS A 480 0.83 21.93 -18.49
N GLY A 481 -0.25 21.57 -17.78
CA GLY A 481 -1.51 21.14 -18.38
C GLY A 481 -1.43 19.91 -19.30
N VAL A 482 -0.35 19.12 -19.22
CA VAL A 482 -0.19 17.90 -20.01
C VAL A 482 -1.14 16.83 -19.45
N PHE A 483 -2.07 16.36 -20.26
CA PHE A 483 -3.00 15.32 -19.85
C PHE A 483 -2.26 14.00 -19.63
N ASN A 484 -2.04 13.67 -18.36
CA ASN A 484 -1.43 12.44 -17.89
C ASN A 484 -2.00 12.09 -16.51
N GLU A 485 -1.59 10.94 -15.99
CA GLU A 485 -2.07 10.39 -14.72
C GLU A 485 -1.81 11.30 -13.49
N LEU A 486 -0.94 12.31 -13.60
CA LEU A 486 -0.60 13.23 -12.52
C LEU A 486 -1.48 14.48 -12.49
N LEU A 487 -2.08 14.85 -13.62
CA LEU A 487 -2.77 16.13 -13.76
C LEU A 487 -4.01 16.19 -12.88
N ILE A 488 -4.90 15.21 -13.00
CA ILE A 488 -6.16 15.17 -12.21
C ILE A 488 -5.87 15.14 -10.71
N PRO A 489 -5.02 14.24 -10.17
CA PRO A 489 -4.70 14.25 -8.74
C PRO A 489 -4.11 15.57 -8.26
N SER A 490 -3.32 16.25 -9.10
CA SER A 490 -2.71 17.54 -8.75
C SER A 490 -3.74 18.67 -8.68
N ILE A 491 -4.65 18.75 -9.65
CA ILE A 491 -5.74 19.74 -9.65
C ILE A 491 -6.64 19.53 -8.43
N THR A 492 -7.06 18.27 -8.19
CA THR A 492 -7.88 17.92 -7.02
C THR A 492 -7.19 18.34 -5.72
N ALA A 493 -5.90 18.00 -5.57
CA ALA A 493 -5.14 18.32 -4.36
C ALA A 493 -5.09 19.84 -4.12
N VAL A 494 -4.81 20.64 -5.16
CA VAL A 494 -4.81 22.11 -5.06
C VAL A 494 -6.18 22.65 -4.66
N GLY A 495 -7.26 22.14 -5.28
CA GLY A 495 -8.64 22.51 -4.93
C GLY A 495 -8.99 22.20 -3.47
N CYS A 496 -8.66 21.00 -2.98
CA CYS A 496 -8.87 20.60 -1.59
C CYS A 496 -8.12 21.51 -0.59
N LEU A 497 -7.00 22.09 -1.00
CA LEU A 497 -6.19 23.02 -0.21
C LEU A 497 -6.66 24.48 -0.32
N SER A 498 -7.76 24.80 -1.01
CA SER A 498 -8.21 26.17 -1.27
C SER A 498 -8.26 27.07 -0.03
N ARG A 499 -8.63 26.49 1.12
CA ARG A 499 -8.76 27.16 2.43
C ARG A 499 -7.45 27.26 3.23
N THR A 500 -6.33 26.79 2.68
CA THR A 500 -4.99 26.87 3.31
C THR A 500 -4.19 28.08 2.84
N PHE A 501 -4.50 28.59 1.65
CA PHE A 501 -3.72 29.62 1.01
C PHE A 501 -3.98 30.99 1.63
N ARG A 502 -2.94 31.82 1.64
CA ARG A 502 -3.04 33.21 2.10
C ARG A 502 -3.50 34.09 0.94
N ALA A 503 -4.08 35.24 1.24
CA ALA A 503 -4.47 36.24 0.23
C ALA A 503 -3.31 36.68 -0.67
N THR A 504 -2.08 36.59 -0.17
CA THR A 504 -0.86 36.92 -0.94
C THR A 504 -0.51 35.89 -2.02
N GLU A 505 -1.10 34.70 -1.97
CA GLU A 505 -0.77 33.57 -2.86
C GLU A 505 -1.69 33.57 -4.09
N THR A 506 -1.46 34.52 -5.01
CA THR A 506 -2.34 34.75 -6.18
C THR A 506 -2.03 33.84 -7.38
N ARG A 507 -0.85 33.20 -7.41
CA ARG A 507 -0.36 32.35 -8.51
C ARG A 507 -1.09 31.02 -8.68
N ILE A 508 -2.07 30.71 -7.84
CA ILE A 508 -2.79 29.42 -7.87
C ILE A 508 -3.94 29.43 -8.89
N ILE A 509 -4.66 30.54 -8.98
CA ILE A 509 -5.91 30.63 -9.75
C ILE A 509 -5.64 30.58 -11.25
N GLY A 510 -4.67 31.35 -11.75
CA GLY A 510 -4.38 31.44 -13.19
C GLY A 510 -4.13 30.09 -13.87
N PRO A 511 -3.25 29.21 -13.34
CA PRO A 511 -3.05 27.87 -13.87
C PRO A 511 -4.34 27.03 -13.93
N LEU A 512 -5.21 27.11 -12.91
CA LEU A 512 -6.47 26.37 -12.88
C LEU A 512 -7.48 26.90 -13.92
N VAL A 513 -7.54 28.21 -14.13
CA VAL A 513 -8.41 28.83 -15.14
C VAL A 513 -7.99 28.41 -16.55
N ARG A 514 -6.69 28.37 -16.83
CA ARG A 514 -6.17 27.90 -18.14
C ARG A 514 -6.52 26.45 -18.46
N LEU A 515 -6.77 25.61 -17.45
CA LEU A 515 -7.15 24.21 -17.65
C LEU A 515 -8.61 24.03 -18.10
N MET A 516 -9.41 25.09 -18.07
CA MET A 516 -10.77 25.07 -18.57
C MET A 516 -10.86 25.28 -20.10
N ASP A 517 -9.81 25.82 -20.71
CA ASP A 517 -9.78 26.22 -22.12
C ASP A 517 -9.39 25.06 -23.04
N GLU A 518 -10.30 24.60 -23.90
CA GLU A 518 -10.06 23.57 -24.92
C GLU A 518 -9.24 22.36 -24.42
N ARG A 519 -9.72 21.73 -23.35
CA ARG A 519 -9.15 20.49 -22.78
C ARG A 519 -10.17 19.37 -22.72
N GLU A 520 -9.67 18.16 -22.47
CA GLU A 520 -10.46 16.98 -22.13
C GLU A 520 -11.52 17.33 -21.08
N ALA A 521 -12.76 16.90 -21.30
CA ALA A 521 -13.89 17.24 -20.42
C ALA A 521 -13.62 16.91 -18.95
N ILE A 522 -12.88 15.82 -18.69
CA ILE A 522 -12.49 15.40 -17.34
C ILE A 522 -11.57 16.42 -16.67
N VAL A 523 -10.61 16.99 -17.42
CA VAL A 523 -9.68 18.02 -16.91
C VAL A 523 -10.41 19.31 -16.63
N SER A 524 -11.22 19.79 -17.59
CA SER A 524 -12.01 21.02 -17.42
C SER A 524 -12.98 20.89 -16.24
N ARG A 525 -13.64 19.74 -16.09
CA ARG A 525 -14.51 19.44 -14.95
C ARG A 525 -13.77 19.51 -13.62
N GLU A 526 -12.61 18.86 -13.51
CA GLU A 526 -11.85 18.87 -12.26
C GLU A 526 -11.30 20.27 -11.92
N ALA A 527 -10.87 21.04 -12.94
CA ALA A 527 -10.43 22.42 -12.75
C ALA A 527 -11.57 23.32 -12.24
N VAL A 528 -12.78 23.18 -12.80
CA VAL A 528 -13.98 23.89 -12.34
C VAL A 528 -14.35 23.49 -10.91
N ILE A 529 -14.30 22.20 -10.57
CA ILE A 529 -14.56 21.74 -9.19
C ILE A 529 -13.52 22.33 -8.23
N ALA A 530 -12.24 22.33 -8.60
CA ALA A 530 -11.19 22.92 -7.78
C ALA A 530 -11.42 24.43 -7.58
N LEU A 531 -11.72 25.19 -8.64
CA LEU A 531 -12.02 26.62 -8.56
C LEU A 531 -13.30 26.93 -7.77
N THR A 532 -14.31 26.06 -7.82
CA THR A 532 -15.51 26.15 -6.96
C THR A 532 -15.12 26.16 -5.48
N LYS A 533 -14.14 25.37 -5.07
CA LYS A 533 -13.65 25.38 -3.67
C LYS A 533 -12.93 26.67 -3.29
N PHE A 534 -12.46 27.46 -4.26
CA PHE A 534 -11.90 28.78 -4.01
C PHE A 534 -12.99 29.85 -3.89
N ALA A 535 -14.09 29.74 -4.65
CA ALA A 535 -15.18 30.72 -4.69
C ALA A 535 -16.35 30.42 -3.72
N CYS A 536 -16.42 29.22 -3.15
CA CYS A 536 -17.56 28.82 -2.32
C CYS A 536 -17.68 29.63 -1.01
N LYS A 537 -18.89 29.60 -0.41
CA LYS A 537 -19.21 30.34 0.82
C LYS A 537 -18.30 29.99 2.01
N GLU A 538 -17.74 28.78 2.04
CA GLU A 538 -16.84 28.30 3.11
C GLU A 538 -15.43 28.88 3.05
N ASN A 539 -15.03 29.49 1.93
CA ASN A 539 -13.72 30.12 1.81
C ASN A 539 -13.80 31.59 2.25
N PHE A 540 -12.91 31.99 3.16
CA PHE A 540 -12.84 33.38 3.63
C PHE A 540 -12.40 34.35 2.53
N LEU A 541 -11.52 33.89 1.62
CA LEU A 541 -10.97 34.68 0.52
C LEU A 541 -11.79 34.55 -0.78
N ARG A 542 -13.07 34.18 -0.66
CA ARG A 542 -13.91 33.87 -1.82
C ARG A 542 -14.08 35.05 -2.78
N VAL A 543 -14.09 36.28 -2.28
CA VAL A 543 -14.25 37.48 -3.11
C VAL A 543 -12.98 37.74 -3.93
N GLU A 544 -11.82 37.70 -3.27
CA GLU A 544 -10.50 37.89 -3.85
C GLU A 544 -10.19 36.81 -4.88
N HIS A 545 -10.50 35.54 -4.57
CA HIS A 545 -10.36 34.46 -5.53
C HIS A 545 -11.34 34.58 -6.70
N SER A 546 -12.60 34.98 -6.46
CA SER A 546 -13.55 35.23 -7.56
C SER A 546 -13.07 36.35 -8.49
N LYS A 547 -12.48 37.43 -7.96
CA LYS A 547 -11.85 38.49 -8.77
C LYS A 547 -10.68 37.94 -9.58
N ALA A 548 -9.79 37.18 -8.96
CA ALA A 548 -8.66 36.56 -9.65
C ALA A 548 -9.09 35.58 -10.76
N ILE A 549 -10.21 34.87 -10.58
CA ILE A 549 -10.78 34.00 -11.63
C ILE A 549 -11.23 34.83 -12.83
N ILE A 550 -11.90 35.97 -12.59
CA ILE A 550 -12.37 36.88 -13.64
C ILE A 550 -11.17 37.49 -14.38
N GLU A 551 -10.18 38.00 -13.65
CA GLU A 551 -8.95 38.60 -14.20
C GLU A 551 -8.15 37.60 -15.06
N ALA A 552 -8.15 36.32 -14.70
CA ALA A 552 -7.54 35.26 -15.50
C ALA A 552 -8.37 34.85 -16.73
N GLY A 553 -9.50 35.51 -17.00
CA GLY A 553 -10.38 35.24 -18.14
C GLY A 553 -11.39 34.10 -17.90
N GLY A 554 -11.53 33.62 -16.66
CA GLY A 554 -12.38 32.46 -16.34
C GLY A 554 -13.86 32.66 -16.66
N ALA A 555 -14.37 33.89 -16.62
CA ALA A 555 -15.77 34.19 -16.93
C ALA A 555 -16.17 33.74 -18.35
N LYS A 556 -15.34 34.00 -19.36
CA LYS A 556 -15.60 33.61 -20.76
C LYS A 556 -15.60 32.10 -20.92
N HIS A 557 -14.60 31.43 -20.35
CA HIS A 557 -14.50 29.97 -20.38
C HIS A 557 -15.69 29.29 -19.67
N LEU A 558 -16.15 29.83 -18.52
CA LEU A 558 -17.33 29.31 -17.83
C LEU A 558 -18.59 29.43 -18.67
N VAL A 559 -18.80 30.59 -19.32
CA VAL A 559 -19.95 30.80 -20.21
C VAL A 559 -19.95 29.80 -21.36
N GLN A 560 -18.79 29.56 -21.99
CA GLN A 560 -18.65 28.55 -23.03
C GLN A 560 -18.95 27.14 -22.50
N LEU A 561 -18.42 26.77 -21.34
CA LEU A 561 -18.67 25.45 -20.72
C LEU A 561 -20.14 25.27 -20.31
N VAL A 562 -20.84 26.33 -19.91
CA VAL A 562 -22.28 26.26 -19.60
C VAL A 562 -23.12 26.07 -20.87
N TYR A 563 -22.73 26.62 -22.02
CA TYR A 563 -23.47 26.40 -23.26
C TYR A 563 -23.13 25.07 -23.95
N PHE A 564 -21.86 24.68 -23.95
CA PHE A 564 -21.36 23.61 -24.82
C PHE A 564 -20.66 22.45 -24.08
N GLY A 565 -20.37 22.62 -22.79
CA GLY A 565 -19.61 21.65 -22.01
C GLY A 565 -20.50 20.56 -21.40
N ASP A 566 -21.10 19.69 -22.21
CA ASP A 566 -22.04 18.62 -21.82
C ASP A 566 -21.82 18.04 -20.40
N LEU A 567 -20.70 17.34 -20.17
CA LEU A 567 -20.36 16.72 -18.87
C LEU A 567 -19.89 17.69 -17.77
N VAL A 568 -19.61 18.94 -18.14
CA VAL A 568 -19.03 20.00 -17.27
C VAL A 568 -20.08 21.06 -16.90
N GLN A 569 -21.21 21.08 -17.60
CA GLN A 569 -22.17 22.16 -17.66
C GLN A 569 -22.68 22.58 -16.29
N THR A 570 -23.07 21.59 -15.49
CA THR A 570 -23.64 21.79 -14.14
C THR A 570 -22.58 22.35 -13.19
N GLU A 571 -21.37 21.80 -13.18
CA GLU A 571 -20.28 22.29 -12.33
C GLU A 571 -19.84 23.70 -12.73
N ALA A 572 -19.81 24.00 -14.04
CA ALA A 572 -19.48 25.33 -14.54
C ALA A 572 -20.53 26.37 -14.12
N LEU A 573 -21.82 26.01 -14.16
CA LEU A 573 -22.90 26.88 -13.70
C LEU A 573 -22.80 27.14 -12.19
N ILE A 574 -22.47 26.14 -11.39
CA ILE A 574 -22.30 26.30 -9.94
C ILE A 574 -21.19 27.30 -9.62
N LEU A 575 -20.02 27.16 -10.26
CA LEU A 575 -18.92 28.09 -10.10
C LEU A 575 -19.34 29.51 -10.53
N LEU A 576 -20.03 29.63 -11.66
CA LEU A 576 -20.51 30.90 -12.17
C LEU A 576 -21.48 31.58 -11.20
N CYS A 577 -22.38 30.82 -10.57
CA CYS A 577 -23.28 31.33 -9.53
C CYS A 577 -22.51 31.84 -8.31
N TYR A 578 -21.50 31.10 -7.83
CA TYR A 578 -20.66 31.58 -6.72
C TYR A 578 -19.92 32.87 -7.05
N ILE A 579 -19.33 32.97 -8.24
CA ILE A 579 -18.63 34.18 -8.67
C ILE A 579 -19.59 35.36 -8.75
N ALA A 580 -20.77 35.19 -9.36
CA ALA A 580 -21.81 36.22 -9.44
C ALA A 580 -22.32 36.65 -8.05
N LEU A 581 -22.42 35.72 -7.08
CA LEU A 581 -22.79 36.05 -5.71
C LEU A 581 -21.70 36.86 -4.98
N ASN A 582 -20.43 36.60 -5.28
CA ASN A 582 -19.29 37.20 -4.59
C ASN A 582 -18.89 38.57 -5.16
N VAL A 583 -19.02 38.77 -6.48
CA VAL A 583 -18.57 39.97 -7.20
C VAL A 583 -19.61 40.41 -8.24
N PRO A 584 -20.87 40.68 -7.85
CA PRO A 584 -21.94 41.01 -8.80
C PRO A 584 -21.70 42.31 -9.59
N GLU A 585 -20.87 43.21 -9.06
CA GLU A 585 -20.53 44.51 -9.66
C GLU A 585 -19.46 44.44 -10.76
N SER A 586 -18.87 43.27 -11.01
CA SER A 586 -17.74 43.14 -11.93
C SER A 586 -18.14 43.35 -13.39
N GLU A 587 -17.55 44.36 -14.04
CA GLU A 587 -17.70 44.61 -15.49
C GLU A 587 -17.31 43.38 -16.33
N GLY A 588 -16.25 42.67 -15.94
CA GLY A 588 -15.81 41.44 -16.63
C GLY A 588 -16.86 40.31 -16.67
N LEU A 589 -17.83 40.29 -15.75
CA LEU A 589 -18.95 39.33 -15.80
C LEU A 589 -20.03 39.79 -16.80
N ALA A 590 -20.29 41.11 -16.86
CA ALA A 590 -21.21 41.67 -17.82
C ALA A 590 -20.69 41.50 -19.26
N GLU A 591 -19.41 41.82 -19.50
CA GLU A 591 -18.75 41.66 -20.80
C GLU A 591 -18.70 40.21 -21.27
N ALA A 592 -18.54 39.26 -20.34
CA ALA A 592 -18.57 37.84 -20.67
C ALA A 592 -19.99 37.29 -20.93
N GLY A 593 -21.04 38.07 -20.69
CA GLY A 593 -22.43 37.65 -20.92
C GLY A 593 -23.04 36.80 -19.81
N VAL A 594 -22.45 36.79 -18.61
CA VAL A 594 -22.91 35.99 -17.46
C VAL A 594 -24.38 36.22 -17.09
N PRO A 595 -24.91 37.47 -17.05
CA PRO A 595 -26.34 37.72 -16.76
C PRO A 595 -27.28 36.97 -17.71
N ALA A 596 -26.96 36.96 -19.01
CA ALA A 596 -27.75 36.26 -20.01
C ALA A 596 -27.70 34.74 -19.82
N VAL A 597 -26.52 34.21 -19.46
CA VAL A 597 -26.34 32.78 -19.15
C VAL A 597 -27.15 32.36 -17.94
N LEU A 598 -27.13 33.11 -16.84
CA LEU A 598 -27.91 32.79 -15.64
C LEU A 598 -29.42 32.85 -15.92
N ALA A 599 -29.87 33.84 -16.70
CA ALA A 599 -31.26 33.93 -17.12
C ALA A 599 -31.68 32.75 -18.02
N TRP A 600 -30.82 32.33 -18.96
CA TRP A 600 -31.03 31.16 -19.80
C TRP A 600 -31.10 29.88 -18.96
N ALA A 601 -30.13 29.66 -18.07
CA ALA A 601 -30.06 28.49 -17.20
C ALA A 601 -31.30 28.36 -16.29
N SER A 602 -31.85 29.48 -15.80
CA SER A 602 -33.06 29.47 -14.97
C SER A 602 -34.31 28.96 -15.68
N LYS A 603 -34.29 28.91 -17.03
CA LYS A 603 -35.37 28.38 -17.86
C LYS A 603 -35.14 26.92 -18.27
N GLN A 604 -33.96 26.36 -18.00
CA GLN A 604 -33.61 24.99 -18.37
C GLN A 604 -33.99 24.03 -17.24
N GLY A 605 -35.07 23.26 -17.45
CA GLY A 605 -35.58 22.33 -16.45
C GLY A 605 -34.59 21.23 -16.03
N SER A 606 -33.67 20.82 -16.91
CA SER A 606 -32.64 19.82 -16.60
C SER A 606 -31.57 20.33 -15.63
N MET A 607 -31.22 21.62 -15.70
CA MET A 607 -30.17 22.20 -14.85
C MET A 607 -30.67 22.49 -13.43
N VAL A 608 -31.95 22.86 -13.31
CA VAL A 608 -32.59 23.20 -12.02
C VAL A 608 -32.91 21.93 -11.19
N GLN A 609 -32.72 20.73 -11.74
CA GLN A 609 -32.81 19.48 -10.97
C GLN A 609 -31.61 19.25 -10.03
N ASP A 610 -30.45 19.88 -10.28
CA ASP A 610 -29.34 19.81 -9.32
C ASP A 610 -29.65 20.70 -8.11
N PRO A 611 -29.73 20.15 -6.88
CA PRO A 611 -30.09 20.91 -5.68
C PRO A 611 -29.16 22.10 -5.38
N ARG A 612 -27.88 22.01 -5.80
CA ARG A 612 -26.91 23.10 -5.64
C ARG A 612 -27.23 24.25 -6.60
N VAL A 613 -27.66 23.94 -7.82
CA VAL A 613 -28.08 24.96 -8.79
C VAL A 613 -29.39 25.59 -8.36
N ASP A 614 -30.38 24.79 -7.96
CA ASP A 614 -31.70 25.28 -7.50
C ASP A 614 -31.59 26.29 -6.35
N SER A 615 -30.66 26.06 -5.42
CA SER A 615 -30.42 26.98 -4.31
C SER A 615 -29.59 28.22 -4.66
N LEU A 616 -28.59 28.10 -5.55
CA LEU A 616 -27.66 29.19 -5.84
C LEU A 616 -28.13 30.11 -6.96
N LEU A 617 -28.77 29.56 -7.99
CA LEU A 617 -29.07 30.27 -9.24
C LEU A 617 -30.07 31.43 -9.03
N PRO A 618 -31.18 31.28 -8.27
CA PRO A 618 -32.09 32.40 -8.02
C PRO A 618 -31.41 33.54 -7.25
N GLU A 619 -30.58 33.21 -6.24
CA GLU A 619 -29.84 34.19 -5.44
C GLU A 619 -28.81 34.94 -6.31
N ALA A 620 -28.06 34.21 -7.13
CA ALA A 620 -27.04 34.77 -8.02
C ALA A 620 -27.67 35.72 -9.06
N LYS A 621 -28.76 35.27 -9.70
CA LYS A 621 -29.49 36.06 -10.68
C LYS A 621 -30.06 37.34 -10.07
N GLY A 622 -30.74 37.23 -8.92
CA GLY A 622 -31.32 38.38 -8.24
C GLY A 622 -30.28 39.43 -7.83
N ARG A 623 -29.09 39.00 -7.37
CA ARG A 623 -28.00 39.95 -7.07
C ARG A 623 -27.49 40.67 -8.32
N MET A 624 -27.29 39.96 -9.42
CA MET A 624 -26.81 40.57 -10.67
C MET A 624 -27.80 41.60 -11.23
N GLU A 625 -29.10 41.30 -11.25
CA GLU A 625 -30.16 42.21 -11.74
C GLU A 625 -30.24 43.51 -10.94
N LEU A 626 -30.03 43.45 -9.62
CA LEU A 626 -29.99 44.62 -8.74
C LEU A 626 -28.83 45.58 -9.05
N TYR A 627 -27.70 45.08 -9.54
CA TYR A 627 -26.57 45.93 -9.91
C TYR A 627 -26.67 46.45 -11.35
N GLN A 628 -27.20 45.66 -12.28
CA GLN A 628 -27.47 46.13 -13.65
C GLN A 628 -28.49 47.27 -13.66
N SER A 629 -29.54 47.17 -12.86
CA SER A 629 -30.54 48.24 -12.73
C SER A 629 -29.99 49.53 -12.10
N ARG A 630 -28.89 49.46 -11.34
CA ARG A 630 -28.20 50.62 -10.74
C ARG A 630 -27.17 51.29 -11.65
N GLY A 631 -26.60 50.56 -12.62
CA GLY A 631 -25.65 51.12 -13.60
C GLY A 631 -26.31 51.78 -14.81
N HIS A 632 -27.62 51.64 -14.97
CA HIS A 632 -28.44 52.27 -16.01
C HIS A 632 -29.22 53.50 -15.52
N ALA A 633 -29.04 53.89 -14.25
CA ALA A 633 -29.55 55.13 -13.64
C ALA A 633 -28.38 56.08 -13.40
#